data_AF-X6DB81-F1
#
_entry.id   AF-X6DB81-F1
#
_cell.length_a   1.000
_cell.length_b   1.000
_cell.length_c   1.000
_cell.angle_alpha   90.00
_cell.angle_beta   90.00
_cell.angle_gamma   90.00
#
_symmetry.space_group_name_H-M   'P 1'
#
loop_
_entity.id
_entity.type
_entity.pdbx_description
1 polymer ?
#
loop_
_entity_poly.entity_id
_entity_poly.type
_entity_poly.pdbx_seq_one_letter_code
_entity_poly.pdbx_strand_id
1 'polypeptide(L)'
;MISPGFVAEILGAALMMALTGALVAWILRKITRIGLLPSYALGIAAMTFVAAALYVSGHDGTVDYLSAWIKYAIGGVIGFLILYATSRRSISKA
;
A
#
# COMPACT_ATOMS: atom_id res chain seq x y z
N MET A 1 1.73 -24.97 -1.03
CA MET A 1 1.11 -24.80 -2.37
C MET A 1 0.45 -23.43 -2.40
N ILE A 2 0.79 -22.58 -3.37
CA ILE A 2 0.18 -21.25 -3.52
C ILE A 2 -1.21 -21.47 -4.16
N SER A 3 -2.29 -21.13 -3.47
CA SER A 3 -3.64 -21.25 -4.01
C SER A 3 -3.98 -20.03 -4.87
N PRO A 4 -4.83 -20.17 -5.92
CA PRO A 4 -5.28 -19.03 -6.72
C PRO A 4 -5.95 -17.92 -5.88
N GLY A 5 -6.67 -18.29 -4.82
CA GLY A 5 -7.30 -17.34 -3.90
C GLY A 5 -6.28 -16.48 -3.15
N PHE A 6 -5.17 -17.07 -2.70
CA PHE A 6 -4.10 -16.33 -2.04
C PHE A 6 -3.45 -15.29 -2.96
N VAL A 7 -3.26 -15.63 -4.24
CA VAL A 7 -2.71 -14.69 -5.24
C VAL A 7 -3.67 -13.53 -5.47
N ALA A 8 -4.97 -13.81 -5.59
CA ALA A 8 -5.99 -12.78 -5.76
C ALA A 8 -6.06 -11.82 -4.56
N GLU A 9 -5.98 -12.34 -3.33
CA GLU A 9 -5.92 -11.52 -2.11
C GLU A 9 -4.72 -10.57 -2.11
N ILE A 10 -3.52 -11.09 -2.41
CA ILE A 10 -2.31 -10.27 -2.45
C ILE A 10 -2.40 -9.20 -3.53
N LEU A 11 -2.92 -9.54 -4.71
CA LEU A 11 -3.02 -8.60 -5.82
C LEU A 11 -4.05 -7.50 -5.51
N GLY A 12 -5.19 -7.87 -4.93
CA GLY A 12 -6.20 -6.92 -4.44
C GLY A 12 -5.64 -5.99 -3.36
N ALA A 13 -4.93 -6.55 -2.38
CA ALA A 13 -4.24 -5.77 -1.35
C ALA A 13 -3.22 -4.82 -1.98
N ALA A 14 -2.42 -5.28 -2.95
CA ALA A 14 -1.41 -4.46 -3.62
C ALA A 14 -2.01 -3.27 -4.37
N LEU A 15 -3.11 -3.49 -5.11
CA LEU A 15 -3.81 -2.42 -5.82
C LEU A 15 -4.41 -1.40 -4.86
N MET A 16 -5.08 -1.87 -3.81
CA MET A 16 -5.65 -0.98 -2.79
C MET A 16 -4.57 -0.18 -2.07
N MET A 17 -3.45 -0.82 -1.73
CA MET A 17 -2.29 -0.17 -1.12
C MET A 17 -1.67 0.88 -2.06
N ALA A 18 -1.53 0.58 -3.35
CA ALA A 18 -1.04 1.55 -4.33
C ALA A 18 -1.96 2.79 -4.42
N LEU A 19 -3.28 2.58 -4.51
CA LEU A 19 -4.25 3.67 -4.62
C LEU A 19 -4.31 4.53 -3.35
N THR A 20 -4.49 3.89 -2.20
CA THR A 20 -4.59 4.59 -0.91
C THR A 20 -3.26 5.21 -0.49
N GLY A 21 -2.14 4.51 -0.70
CA GLY A 21 -0.80 5.02 -0.48
C GLY A 21 -0.47 6.22 -1.37
N ALA A 22 -0.88 6.20 -2.64
CA ALA A 22 -0.75 7.36 -3.53
C ALA A 22 -1.61 8.56 -3.08
N LEU A 23 -2.82 8.31 -2.58
CA LEU A 23 -3.68 9.36 -2.04
C LEU A 23 -3.04 10.02 -0.81
N VAL A 24 -2.57 9.22 0.15
CA VAL A 24 -1.85 9.72 1.35
C VAL A 24 -0.58 10.46 0.94
N ALA A 25 0.19 9.91 0.00
CA ALA A 25 1.37 10.56 -0.55
C ALA A 25 1.06 11.93 -1.17
N TRP A 26 -0.04 12.03 -1.92
CA TRP A 26 -0.49 13.29 -2.51
C TRP A 26 -0.84 14.34 -1.45
N ILE A 27 -1.54 13.95 -0.38
CA ILE A 27 -1.83 14.82 0.77
C ILE A 27 -0.53 15.27 1.43
N LEU A 28 0.39 14.34 1.71
CA LEU A 28 1.68 14.63 2.32
C LEU A 28 2.47 15.64 1.47
N ARG A 29 2.53 15.48 0.16
CA ARG A 29 3.24 16.42 -0.74
C ARG A 29 2.72 17.84 -0.66
N LYS A 30 1.40 18.02 -0.52
CA LYS A 30 0.80 19.35 -0.38
C LYS A 30 1.26 20.07 0.89
N ILE A 31 1.51 19.31 1.95
CA ILE A 31 1.86 19.86 3.27
C ILE A 31 3.37 20.04 3.39
N THR A 32 4.16 19.03 3.01
CA THR A 32 5.59 18.95 3.35
C THR A 32 6.54 19.24 2.18
N ARG A 33 6.02 19.47 0.95
CA ARG A 33 6.80 19.78 -0.27
C ARG A 33 7.91 18.78 -0.63
N ILE A 34 7.85 17.56 -0.09
CA ILE A 34 8.78 16.47 -0.40
C ILE A 34 8.60 15.93 -1.83
N GLY A 35 9.65 15.29 -2.34
CA GLY A 35 9.66 14.64 -3.66
C GLY A 35 8.65 13.49 -3.77
N LEU A 36 8.26 13.15 -4.99
CA LEU A 36 7.20 12.17 -5.27
C LEU A 36 7.48 10.78 -4.66
N LEU A 37 8.71 10.28 -4.83
CA LEU A 37 9.13 8.96 -4.38
C LEU A 37 9.09 8.78 -2.85
N PRO A 38 9.72 9.67 -2.04
CA PRO A 38 9.61 9.57 -0.59
C PRO A 38 8.17 9.73 -0.09
N SER A 39 7.32 10.50 -0.78
CA SER A 39 5.90 10.56 -0.43
C SER A 39 5.18 9.23 -0.65
N TYR A 40 5.44 8.54 -1.76
CA TYR A 40 4.87 7.20 -1.98
C TYR A 40 5.33 6.21 -0.92
N ALA A 41 6.61 6.24 -0.53
CA ALA A 41 7.11 5.38 0.54
C ALA A 41 6.39 5.67 1.86
N LEU A 42 6.23 6.95 2.24
CA LEU A 42 5.52 7.34 3.46
C LEU A 42 4.03 7.01 3.43
N GLY A 43 3.37 7.23 2.29
CA GLY A 43 1.95 6.91 2.12
C GLY A 43 1.68 5.42 2.21
N ILE A 44 2.52 4.59 1.58
CA ILE A 44 2.46 3.13 1.70
C ILE A 44 2.73 2.70 3.13
N ALA A 45 3.80 3.23 3.76
CA ALA A 45 4.15 2.90 5.14
C ALA A 45 2.98 3.20 6.08
N ALA A 46 2.38 4.39 6.02
CA ALA A 46 1.21 4.74 6.82
C ALA A 46 0.04 3.77 6.58
N MET A 47 -0.26 3.47 5.31
CA MET A 47 -1.35 2.57 4.96
C MET A 47 -1.11 1.12 5.42
N THR A 48 0.13 0.64 5.56
CA THR A 48 0.37 -0.73 6.06
C THR A 48 -0.13 -0.91 7.49
N PHE A 49 -0.02 0.13 8.32
CA PHE A 49 -0.52 0.09 9.71
C PHE A 49 -2.02 0.33 9.78
N VAL A 50 -2.53 1.31 9.01
CA VAL A 50 -3.94 1.69 9.02
C VAL A 50 -4.81 0.59 8.40
N ALA A 51 -4.42 0.02 7.26
CA ALA A 51 -5.19 -1.03 6.59
C ALA A 51 -5.30 -2.28 7.47
N ALA A 52 -4.22 -2.67 8.15
CA ALA A 52 -4.24 -3.78 9.10
C ALA A 52 -5.21 -3.51 10.27
N ALA A 53 -5.19 -2.29 10.82
CA ALA A 53 -6.09 -1.91 11.91
C ALA A 53 -7.56 -1.92 11.47
N LEU A 54 -7.86 -1.37 10.28
CA LEU A 54 -9.21 -1.36 9.71
C LEU A 54 -9.70 -2.78 9.43
N TYR A 55 -8.85 -3.65 8.89
CA TYR A 55 -9.21 -5.03 8.60
C TYR A 55 -9.56 -5.80 9.88
N VAL A 56 -8.72 -5.69 10.92
CA VAL A 56 -8.97 -6.32 12.22
C VAL A 56 -10.25 -5.78 12.87
N SER A 57 -10.48 -4.47 12.78
CA SER A 57 -11.68 -3.84 13.36
C SER A 57 -13.00 -4.35 12.78
N GLY A 58 -12.97 -4.85 11.54
CA GLY A 58 -14.15 -5.42 10.88
C GLY A 58 -14.36 -6.91 11.14
N HIS A 59 -13.51 -7.56 11.94
CA HIS A 59 -13.48 -9.02 12.10
C HIS A 59 -13.69 -9.49 13.55
N ASP A 60 -14.22 -8.66 14.46
CA ASP A 60 -14.66 -9.02 15.83
C ASP A 60 -13.71 -9.98 16.57
N GLY A 61 -12.39 -9.74 16.48
CA GLY A 61 -11.37 -10.52 17.19
C GLY A 61 -10.99 -11.87 16.55
N THR A 62 -11.57 -12.23 15.41
CA THR A 62 -11.25 -13.48 14.69
C THR A 62 -9.92 -13.44 13.93
N VAL A 63 -9.36 -12.24 13.73
CA VAL A 63 -8.10 -12.02 13.00
C VAL A 63 -7.11 -11.29 13.90
N ASP A 64 -5.91 -11.86 14.01
CA ASP A 64 -4.78 -11.23 14.69
C ASP A 64 -4.16 -10.09 13.86
N TYR A 65 -3.77 -9.00 14.55
CA TYR A 65 -3.21 -7.82 13.91
C TYR A 65 -1.90 -8.09 13.20
N LEU A 66 -1.01 -8.91 13.77
CA LEU A 66 0.27 -9.20 13.15
C LEU A 66 0.07 -9.97 11.84
N SER A 67 -0.85 -10.94 11.82
CA SER A 67 -1.22 -11.66 10.60
C SER A 67 -1.77 -10.73 9.52
N ALA A 68 -2.69 -9.83 9.88
CA ALA A 68 -3.22 -8.82 8.96
C ALA A 68 -2.13 -7.88 8.45
N TRP A 69 -1.27 -7.39 9.35
CA TRP A 69 -0.18 -6.49 9.02
C TRP A 69 0.80 -7.12 8.02
N ILE A 70 1.18 -8.39 8.19
CA ILE A 70 2.04 -9.10 7.24
C ILE A 70 1.40 -9.14 5.84
N LYS A 71 0.10 -9.44 5.74
CA LYS A 71 -0.62 -9.46 4.45
C LYS A 71 -0.56 -8.07 3.77
N TYR A 72 -0.89 -7.02 4.51
CA TYR A 72 -0.87 -5.65 3.97
C TYR A 72 0.54 -5.11 3.74
N ALA A 73 1.55 -5.58 4.47
CA ALA A 73 2.95 -5.23 4.22
C ALA A 73 3.43 -5.81 2.88
N ILE A 74 3.09 -7.07 2.58
CA ILE A 74 3.38 -7.68 1.27
C ILE A 74 2.67 -6.91 0.15
N GLY A 75 1.37 -6.63 0.32
CA GLY A 75 0.61 -5.80 -0.61
C GLY A 75 1.23 -4.40 -0.75
N GLY A 76 1.68 -3.80 0.34
CA GLY A 76 2.34 -2.49 0.38
C GLY A 76 3.62 -2.44 -0.43
N VAL A 77 4.50 -3.44 -0.31
CA VAL A 77 5.72 -3.55 -1.11
C VAL A 77 5.40 -3.60 -2.60
N ILE A 78 4.45 -4.46 -2.99
CA ILE A 78 4.03 -4.57 -4.40
C ILE A 78 3.38 -3.27 -4.88
N GLY A 79 2.52 -2.66 -4.06
CA GLY A 79 1.89 -1.38 -4.36
C GLY A 79 2.90 -0.25 -4.55
N PHE A 80 3.94 -0.19 -3.71
CA PHE A 80 5.05 0.74 -3.89
C PHE A 80 5.80 0.50 -5.21
N LEU A 81 6.06 -0.75 -5.58
CA LEU A 81 6.71 -1.07 -6.85
C LEU A 81 5.87 -0.60 -8.05
N ILE A 82 4.54 -0.73 -8.00
CA ILE A 82 3.62 -0.21 -9.02
C ILE A 82 3.75 1.32 -9.14
N LEU A 83 3.71 2.04 -8.00
CA LEU A 83 3.83 3.50 -7.99
C LEU A 83 5.21 3.95 -8.47
N TYR A 84 6.27 3.24 -8.06
CA TYR A 84 7.63 3.50 -8.49
C TYR A 84 7.79 3.33 -10.00
N ALA A 85 7.33 2.21 -10.57
CA ALA A 85 7.38 1.95 -12.01
C ALA A 85 6.60 3.01 -12.81
N THR A 86 5.45 3.45 -12.29
CA THR A 86 4.62 4.48 -12.92
C THR A 86 5.29 5.85 -12.88
N SER A 87 5.92 6.21 -11.76
CA SER A 87 6.66 7.47 -11.63
C SER A 87 7.84 7.56 -12.60
N ARG A 88 8.57 6.46 -12.85
CA ARG A 88 9.67 6.42 -13.82
C ARG A 88 9.19 6.58 -15.27
N ARG A 89 8.04 5.99 -15.64
CA ARG A 89 7.43 6.23 -16.96
C ARG A 89 7.03 7.69 -17.18
N SER A 90 6.57 8.37 -16.13
CA SER A 90 6.20 9.78 -16.22
C SER A 90 7.40 10.68 -16.50
N ILE A 91 8.57 10.36 -15.95
CA ILE A 91 9.80 11.15 -16.12
C ILE A 91 10.44 10.88 -17.51
N SER A 92 10.38 9.63 -18.00
CA SER A 92 10.93 9.26 -19.31
C SER A 92 10.21 9.87 -20.52
N LYS A 93 9.02 10.46 -20.32
CA LYS A 93 8.20 11.06 -21.39
C LYS A 93 8.24 12.60 -21.40
N ALA A 94 8.96 13.22 -20.48
CA ALA A 94 9.18 14.66 -20.40
C ALA A 94 10.52 15.02 -21.04
#